data_AF-A0A368VLU0-F1
#
_entry.id   AF-A0A368VLU0-F1
#
_cell.length_a   1.000
_cell.length_b   1.000
_cell.length_c   1.000
_cell.angle_alpha   90.00
_cell.angle_beta   90.00
_cell.angle_gamma   90.00
#
_symmetry.space_group_name_H-M   'P 1'
#
loop_
_entity.id
_entity.type
_entity.pdbx_description
1 polymer ?
#
loop_
_entity_poly.entity_id
_entity_poly.type
_entity_poly.pdbx_seq_one_letter_code
_entity_poly.pdbx_strand_id
1 'polypeptide(L)' 'MLKRKFTADKPNQKWMTDIKQYRLGDQRLKLSAIKDLCGKDIVAFHMSREMILNWY' A
#
# COMPACT_ATOMS: atom_id res chain seq x y z
N MET A 1 21.85 -9.46 -1.35
CA MET A 1 21.01 -8.95 -0.25
C MET A 1 20.62 -7.50 -0.54
N LEU A 2 19.33 -7.14 -0.55
CA LEU A 2 18.90 -5.75 -0.73
C LEU A 2 19.01 -5.00 0.61
N LYS A 3 19.92 -4.04 0.74
CA LYS A 3 20.11 -3.24 1.97
C LYS A 3 19.03 -2.17 2.11
N ARG A 4 17.77 -2.56 2.34
CA ARG A 4 16.68 -1.61 2.60
C ARG A 4 16.76 -1.10 4.04
N LYS A 5 16.93 0.22 4.20
CA LYS A 5 16.85 0.91 5.50
C LYS A 5 15.40 1.32 5.78
N PHE A 6 14.69 0.59 6.64
CA PHE A 6 13.27 0.82 6.97
C PHE A 6 13.04 1.77 8.15
N THR A 7 13.95 2.73 8.34
CA THR A 7 13.88 3.74 9.40
C THR A 7 14.17 5.14 8.85
N ALA A 8 13.67 6.15 9.54
CA ALA A 8 13.95 7.56 9.34
C ALA A 8 14.08 8.27 10.70
N ASP A 9 14.94 9.29 10.78
CA ASP A 9 15.23 9.99 12.03
C ASP A 9 14.31 11.19 12.27
N LYS A 10 13.67 11.70 11.20
CA LYS A 10 12.68 12.78 11.26
C LYS A 10 11.46 12.47 10.39
N PRO A 11 10.28 13.05 10.71
CA PRO A 11 9.08 12.92 9.89
C PRO A 11 9.32 13.35 8.44
N ASN A 12 8.62 12.71 7.51
CA ASN A 12 8.61 13.03 6.07
C ASN A 12 9.96 12.84 5.33
N GLN A 13 10.95 12.22 5.95
CA GLN A 13 12.23 11.92 5.28
C GLN A 13 12.18 10.64 4.45
N LYS A 14 11.36 9.67 4.84
CA LYS A 14 11.19 8.42 4.11
C LYS A 14 9.79 7.87 4.32
N TRP A 15 9.15 7.57 3.20
CA TRP A 15 7.85 6.93 3.18
C TRP A 15 7.95 5.52 2.63
N MET A 16 7.06 4.66 3.10
CA MET A 16 6.91 3.31 2.61
C MET A 16 5.49 3.14 2.07
N THR A 17 5.35 2.57 0.88
CA THR A 17 4.05 2.23 0.33
C THR A 17 3.80 0.74 0.49
N ASP A 18 2.78 0.38 1.26
CA ASP A 18 2.27 -0.98 1.34
C ASP A 18 1.11 -1.14 0.37
N ILE A 19 1.21 -2.09 -0.57
CA ILE A 19 0.14 -2.42 -1.51
C ILE A 19 -0.33 -3.83 -1.23
N LYS A 20 -1.64 -3.98 -0.98
CA LYS A 20 -2.32 -5.25 -0.86
C LYS A 20 -3.44 -5.33 -1.88
N GLN A 21 -3.64 -6.52 -2.42
CA GLN A 21 -4.71 -6.80 -3.36
C GLN A 21 -5.42 -8.07 -2.94
N TYR A 22 -6.74 -8.03 -2.91
CA TYR A 22 -7.61 -9.15 -2.57
C TYR A 22 -8.55 -9.44 -3.73
N ARG A 23 -8.75 -10.72 -4.05
CA ARG A 23 -9.78 -11.15 -4.98
C ARG A 23 -11.00 -11.59 -4.16
N LEU A 24 -12.14 -10.94 -4.38
CA LEU A 24 -13.42 -11.28 -3.77
C LEU A 24 -14.41 -11.61 -4.89
N GLY A 25 -14.56 -12.91 -5.20
CA GLY A 25 -15.35 -13.37 -6.35
C GLY A 25 -14.84 -12.76 -7.66
N ASP A 26 -15.76 -12.10 -8.38
CA ASP A 26 -15.50 -11.37 -9.63
C ASP A 26 -15.08 -9.91 -9.39
N GLN A 27 -14.55 -9.61 -8.20
CA GLN A 27 -14.05 -8.28 -7.87
C GLN A 27 -12.60 -8.36 -7.38
N ARG A 28 -11.86 -7.31 -7.70
CA ARG A 28 -10.50 -7.08 -7.25
C ARG A 28 -10.49 -5.83 -6.39
N LEU A 29 -10.14 -5.97 -5.12
CA LEU A 29 -9.94 -4.87 -4.20
C LEU A 29 -8.45 -4.61 -4.05
N LYS A 30 -8.04 -3.37 -4.26
CA LYS A 30 -6.68 -2.91 -4.04
C LYS A 30 -6.68 -1.89 -2.90
N LEU A 31 -5.80 -2.09 -1.94
CA LEU A 31 -5.52 -1.18 -0.85
C LEU A 31 -4.05 -0.78 -0.96
N SER A 32 -3.79 0.52 -1.07
CA SER A 32 -2.44 1.08 -0.99
C SER A 32 -2.39 2.08 0.15
N ALA A 33 -1.43 1.95 1.05
CA ALA A 33 -1.21 2.86 2.17
C ALA A 33 0.21 3.41 2.12
N ILE A 34 0.38 4.68 2.47
CA ILE A 34 1.66 5.34 2.65
C ILE A 34 1.91 5.48 4.16
N LYS A 35 3.04 4.97 4.61
CA LYS A 35 3.48 5.00 6.00
C LYS A 35 4.71 5.86 6.16
N ASP A 36 4.69 6.77 7.13
CA ASP A 36 5.88 7.49 7.56
C ASP A 36 6.81 6.59 8.38
N LEU A 37 8.09 6.51 8.01
CA LEU A 37 9.04 5.59 8.66
C LEU A 37 9.69 6.14 9.95
N CYS A 38 9.40 7.39 10.31
CA CYS A 38 9.82 7.97 11.59
C CYS A 38 8.76 7.68 12.67
N GLY A 39 7.53 8.17 12.46
CA GLY A 39 6.43 8.05 13.42
C GLY A 39 5.66 6.72 13.34
N LYS A 40 5.79 6.00 12.21
CA LYS A 40 5.00 4.81 11.85
C LYS A 40 3.50 5.10 11.60
N ASP A 41 3.12 6.36 11.47
CA ASP A 41 1.76 6.76 11.13
C ASP A 41 1.43 6.51 9.65
N ILE A 42 0.17 6.21 9.35
CA ILE A 42 -0.34 6.17 7.98
C ILE A 42 -0.68 7.60 7.59
N VAL A 43 0.05 8.14 6.61
CA VAL A 43 -0.12 9.53 6.14
C VAL A 43 -1.10 9.65 4.98
N ALA A 44 -1.31 8.56 4.23
CA ALA A 44 -2.29 8.51 3.16
C ALA A 44 -2.70 7.06 2.86
N PHE A 45 -3.89 6.88 2.31
CA PHE A 45 -4.30 5.60 1.73
C PHE A 45 -5.20 5.83 0.52
N HIS A 46 -5.27 4.80 -0.33
CA HIS A 46 -6.18 4.74 -1.46
C HIS A 46 -6.75 3.32 -1.55
N MET A 47 -8.05 3.25 -1.80
CA MET A 47 -8.76 2.00 -2.05
C MET A 47 -9.42 2.07 -3.41
N SER A 48 -9.23 1.03 -4.21
CA SER A 48 -9.95 0.87 -5.47
C SER A 48 -10.60 -0.50 -5.54
N ARG A 49 -11.69 -0.58 -6.30
CA ARG A 49 -12.42 -1.80 -6.59
C ARG A 49 -12.62 -1.88 -8.10
N GLU A 50 -12.29 -3.03 -8.66
CA GLU A 50 -12.41 -3.30 -10.09
C GLU A 50 -13.24 -4.58 -10.28
N MET A 51 -14.18 -4.55 -11.22
CA MET A 51 -14.88 -5.77 -11.65
C MET A 51 -13.96 -6.56 -12.58
N ILE A 52 -13.84 -7.86 -12.31
CA ILE A 52 -13.20 -8.82 -13.19
C ILE A 52 -14.31 -9.33 -14.11
N LEU A 53 -14.39 -8.76 -15.32
CA LEU A 53 -15.31 -9.24 -16.35
C LEU A 53 -14.78 -10.58 -16.89
N ASN A 54 -15.46 -11.67 -16.54
CA ASN A 54 -15.25 -12.97 -17.19
C ASN A 54 -16.10 -12.97 -18.46
N TRP A 55 -15.46 -12.76 -19.61
CA TRP A 55 -16.10 -12.95 -20.91
C TRP A 55 -16.07 -14.44 -21.24
N TYR A 56 -17.24 -15.07 -21.28
CA TYR A 56 -17.41 -16.44 -21.80
C TYR A 56 -17.29 -16.45 -23.33
#